data_AF-A0A316WSV9-F1
#
_entry.id   AF-A0A316WSV9-F1
#
_cell.length_a   1.000
_cell.length_b   1.000
_cell.length_c   1.000
_cell.angle_alpha   90.00
_cell.angle_beta   90.00
_cell.angle_gamma   90.00
#
_symmetry.space_group_name_H-M   'P 1'
#
loop_
_entity.id
_entity.type
_entity.pdbx_description
1 polymer ?
#
loop_
_entity_poly.entity_id
_entity_poly.type
_entity_poly.pdbx_seq_one_letter_code
_entity_poly.pdbx_strand_id
1 'polypeptide(L)'
;MSNQLYINEIQSLFDEVQRSEIFEDQKMMTDAVPLFPIAKINEDYERLKNTEDFDLKEFVMTHFDFLGARVSVHRDKQLPIGEHIEKLWDELTRTAYEEKGTLLKLPKPYIVPGGRFNEFFYWDSYFIMLGLKASGRVEMMENIIENCSYLIQNVGFVPNASRTHFLSRSQPPYFSLMLDLLFETQGDEGIYTQYHETLEKEYAFWMNGEESLENNSSVKRVVRTQDGDILNRYYDAENAPRPESYLIDIEDHEKGAGDEFYRNIRSGCESGWDFSSRWFADGEHIQTIETLNLAQVDLNCLLWHLEKTLAKSSALQNLSEKNNYFSERAASRRQMINKYFWDGNTNNYKDYHTKKNTKTPSEHIAALYPLFLGIADQEQAEAVAKAVAEKFLYQGGLVTTTKNSGQQWDLPNAWAPYQWLGFKAMKNYGFDELAEKIKNNWCSNVERVYKNTGKLMEKYNALDTETIAGGGEYPNQDGFGWTNGVYLQLQQN
;
A
#
# COMPACT_ATOMS: atom_id res chain seq x y z
N MET A 1 -8.79 -30.68 -7.79
CA MET A 1 -7.60 -30.14 -8.48
C MET A 1 -7.60 -28.66 -8.17
N SER A 2 -6.45 -28.09 -7.76
CA SER A 2 -6.37 -26.65 -7.52
C SER A 2 -6.63 -25.91 -8.83
N ASN A 3 -7.49 -24.88 -8.78
CA ASN A 3 -7.73 -23.96 -9.90
C ASN A 3 -6.88 -22.68 -9.74
N GLN A 4 -5.83 -22.72 -8.91
CA GLN A 4 -4.88 -21.62 -8.77
C GLN A 4 -4.06 -21.48 -10.07
N LEU A 5 -3.93 -20.24 -10.54
CA LEU A 5 -3.16 -19.85 -11.71
C LEU A 5 -1.99 -18.98 -11.27
N TYR A 6 -0.78 -19.35 -11.72
CA TYR A 6 0.38 -18.48 -11.73
C TYR A 6 0.62 -18.01 -13.17
N ILE A 7 0.82 -16.70 -13.37
CA ILE A 7 0.88 -16.09 -14.72
C ILE A 7 2.01 -16.70 -15.57
N ASN A 8 3.11 -17.11 -14.95
CA ASN A 8 4.22 -17.78 -15.63
C ASN A 8 3.83 -19.14 -16.26
N GLU A 9 2.76 -19.79 -15.79
CA GLU A 9 2.27 -21.05 -16.35
C GLU A 9 1.61 -20.87 -17.72
N ILE A 10 1.18 -19.64 -18.05
CA ILE A 10 0.59 -19.27 -19.35
C ILE A 10 1.41 -18.19 -20.07
N GLN A 11 2.71 -18.07 -19.77
CA GLN A 11 3.55 -16.94 -20.17
C GLN A 11 3.48 -16.59 -21.66
N SER A 12 3.49 -17.59 -22.56
CA SER A 12 3.44 -17.32 -24.01
C SER A 12 2.10 -16.78 -24.48
N LEU A 13 0.99 -17.27 -23.91
CA LEU A 13 -0.34 -16.73 -24.19
C LEU A 13 -0.49 -15.35 -23.55
N PHE A 14 0.01 -15.19 -22.32
CA PHE A 14 -0.07 -13.95 -21.57
C PHE A 14 0.66 -12.80 -22.26
N ASP A 15 1.90 -13.02 -22.73
CA ASP A 15 2.67 -12.02 -23.48
C ASP A 15 1.90 -11.55 -24.73
N GLU A 16 1.38 -12.49 -25.52
CA GLU A 16 0.61 -12.18 -26.72
C GLU A 16 -0.67 -11.39 -26.40
N VAL A 17 -1.40 -11.79 -25.36
CA VAL A 17 -2.62 -11.10 -24.91
C VAL A 17 -2.33 -9.66 -24.48
N GLN A 18 -1.26 -9.45 -23.71
CA GLN A 18 -0.91 -8.12 -23.22
C GLN A 18 -0.42 -7.21 -24.35
N ARG A 19 0.40 -7.73 -25.28
CA ARG A 19 0.93 -6.98 -26.43
C ARG A 19 -0.10 -6.69 -27.50
N SER A 20 -1.09 -7.56 -27.65
CA SER A 20 -2.18 -7.37 -28.62
C SER A 20 -3.26 -6.41 -28.14
N GLU A 21 -3.20 -5.96 -26.88
CA GLU A 21 -4.14 -5.00 -26.29
C GLU A 21 -5.62 -5.37 -26.53
N ILE A 22 -5.94 -6.67 -26.51
CA ILE A 22 -7.31 -7.15 -26.78
C ILE A 22 -8.34 -6.73 -25.69
N PHE A 23 -7.82 -6.26 -24.55
CA PHE A 23 -8.53 -5.69 -23.41
C PHE A 23 -8.02 -4.28 -23.13
N GLU A 24 -8.91 -3.38 -22.70
CA GLU A 24 -8.57 -1.98 -22.37
C GLU A 24 -7.73 -1.85 -21.09
N ASP A 25 -7.87 -2.78 -20.14
CA ASP A 25 -7.12 -2.81 -18.89
C ASP A 25 -6.26 -4.09 -18.82
N GLN A 26 -4.94 -3.92 -18.65
CA GLN A 26 -3.97 -5.02 -18.57
C GLN A 26 -4.21 -5.97 -17.38
N LYS A 27 -4.93 -5.52 -16.35
CA LYS A 27 -5.34 -6.35 -15.21
C LYS A 27 -6.44 -7.35 -15.55
N MET A 28 -7.17 -7.16 -16.66
CA MET A 28 -8.25 -8.09 -17.03
C MET A 28 -7.74 -9.52 -17.19
N MET A 29 -6.59 -9.71 -17.85
CA MET A 29 -6.02 -11.03 -18.04
C MET A 29 -5.44 -11.62 -16.74
N THR A 30 -4.89 -10.78 -15.85
CA THR A 30 -4.38 -11.26 -14.57
C THR A 30 -5.50 -11.65 -13.60
N ASP A 31 -6.72 -11.14 -13.79
CA ASP A 31 -7.90 -11.49 -13.00
C ASP A 31 -8.67 -12.71 -13.55
N ALA A 32 -8.31 -13.17 -14.74
CA ALA A 32 -9.01 -14.23 -15.46
C ALA A 32 -8.93 -15.57 -14.73
N VAL A 33 -10.02 -16.34 -14.79
CA VAL A 33 -10.10 -17.67 -14.18
C VAL A 33 -10.09 -18.72 -15.28
N PRO A 34 -9.13 -19.66 -15.28
CA PRO A 34 -9.07 -20.70 -16.32
C PRO A 34 -10.30 -21.62 -16.23
N LEU A 35 -10.96 -21.86 -17.37
CA LEU A 35 -12.10 -22.80 -17.51
C LEU A 35 -11.65 -24.24 -17.74
N PHE A 36 -10.38 -24.43 -18.10
CA PHE A 36 -9.75 -25.72 -18.37
C PHE A 36 -8.41 -25.85 -17.63
N PRO A 37 -7.88 -27.07 -17.42
CA PRO A 37 -6.54 -27.24 -16.88
C PRO A 37 -5.50 -26.47 -17.70
N ILE A 38 -4.54 -25.82 -17.05
CA ILE A 38 -3.55 -24.96 -17.72
C ILE A 38 -2.77 -25.71 -18.81
N ALA A 39 -2.41 -26.97 -18.57
CA ALA A 39 -1.75 -27.82 -19.57
C ALA A 39 -2.58 -27.94 -20.86
N LYS A 40 -3.91 -28.05 -20.74
CA LYS A 40 -4.81 -28.11 -21.90
C LYS A 40 -4.90 -26.76 -22.61
N ILE A 41 -5.02 -25.66 -21.87
CA ILE A 41 -5.05 -24.30 -22.46
C ILE A 41 -3.78 -24.06 -23.27
N ASN A 42 -2.61 -24.39 -22.72
CA ASN A 42 -1.34 -24.25 -23.43
C ASN A 42 -1.24 -25.15 -24.66
N GLU A 43 -1.67 -26.41 -24.58
CA GLU A 43 -1.71 -27.33 -25.73
C GLU A 43 -2.63 -26.80 -26.84
N ASP A 44 -3.83 -26.35 -26.47
CA ASP A 44 -4.80 -25.78 -27.41
C ASP A 44 -4.26 -24.49 -28.04
N TYR A 45 -3.62 -23.61 -27.26
CA TYR A 45 -2.99 -22.38 -27.77
C TYR A 45 -1.86 -22.68 -28.76
N GLU A 46 -0.91 -23.54 -28.40
CA GLU A 46 0.21 -23.89 -29.28
C GLU A 46 -0.25 -24.53 -30.60
N ARG A 47 -1.32 -25.32 -30.55
CA ARG A 47 -1.91 -25.94 -31.75
C ARG A 47 -2.60 -24.92 -32.66
N LEU A 48 -3.29 -23.93 -32.07
CA LEU A 48 -4.19 -23.03 -32.82
C LEU A 48 -3.52 -21.72 -33.24
N LYS A 49 -2.52 -21.21 -32.50
CA LYS A 49 -1.98 -19.85 -32.66
C LYS A 49 -1.43 -19.51 -34.06
N ASN A 50 -1.05 -20.52 -34.85
CA ASN A 50 -0.50 -20.34 -36.20
C ASN A 50 -1.49 -20.70 -37.32
N THR A 51 -2.77 -20.93 -37.00
CA THR A 51 -3.81 -21.25 -37.99
C THR A 51 -4.41 -19.97 -38.57
N GLU A 52 -4.86 -20.01 -39.84
CA GLU A 52 -5.39 -18.82 -40.53
C GLU A 52 -6.65 -18.24 -39.87
N ASP A 53 -7.45 -19.08 -39.20
CA ASP A 53 -8.71 -18.69 -38.54
C ASP A 53 -8.54 -18.36 -37.05
N PHE A 54 -7.31 -18.25 -36.54
CA PHE A 54 -7.08 -18.00 -35.10
C PHE A 54 -7.42 -16.56 -34.71
N ASP A 55 -8.40 -16.40 -33.82
CA ASP A 55 -8.69 -15.15 -33.12
C ASP A 55 -8.29 -15.27 -31.64
N LEU A 56 -7.31 -14.47 -31.22
CA LEU A 56 -6.78 -14.49 -29.85
C LEU A 56 -7.86 -14.14 -28.81
N LYS A 57 -8.74 -13.18 -29.12
CA LYS A 57 -9.77 -12.72 -28.19
C LYS A 57 -10.84 -13.79 -28.01
N GLU A 58 -11.29 -14.42 -29.08
CA GLU A 58 -12.21 -15.55 -29.04
C GLU A 58 -11.59 -16.74 -28.28
N PHE A 59 -10.31 -17.04 -28.52
CA PHE A 59 -9.59 -18.07 -27.79
C PHE A 59 -9.61 -17.79 -26.29
N VAL A 60 -9.23 -16.58 -25.87
CA VAL A 60 -9.20 -16.19 -24.45
C VAL A 60 -10.60 -16.24 -23.83
N MET A 61 -11.61 -15.68 -24.49
CA MET A 61 -13.00 -15.68 -23.99
C MET A 61 -13.61 -17.09 -23.92
N THR A 62 -13.07 -18.06 -24.66
CA THR A 62 -13.49 -19.47 -24.61
C THR A 62 -12.79 -20.25 -23.49
N HIS A 63 -11.54 -19.89 -23.16
CA HIS A 63 -10.72 -20.63 -22.19
C HIS A 63 -10.69 -20.01 -20.79
N PHE A 64 -11.16 -18.77 -20.63
CA PHE A 64 -11.13 -18.04 -19.38
C PHE A 64 -12.47 -17.38 -19.06
N ASP A 65 -12.77 -17.32 -17.76
CA ASP A 65 -13.90 -16.63 -17.17
C ASP A 65 -13.46 -15.28 -16.57
N PHE A 66 -14.22 -14.23 -16.91
CA PHE A 66 -14.00 -12.84 -16.49
C PHE A 66 -15.13 -12.30 -15.61
N LEU A 67 -16.00 -13.16 -15.05
CA LEU A 67 -17.21 -12.77 -14.31
C LEU A 67 -16.97 -11.85 -13.09
N GLY A 68 -15.73 -11.70 -12.62
CA GLY A 68 -15.35 -10.72 -11.58
C GLY A 68 -15.50 -9.24 -12.01
N ALA A 69 -15.63 -8.95 -13.30
CA ALA A 69 -15.65 -7.57 -13.84
C ALA A 69 -17.02 -6.86 -13.76
N ARG A 70 -18.05 -7.46 -13.14
CA ARG A 70 -19.42 -6.91 -13.13
C ARG A 70 -19.86 -6.51 -11.73
N VAL A 71 -19.45 -5.32 -11.28
CA VAL A 71 -20.12 -4.62 -10.18
C VAL A 71 -20.65 -3.29 -10.71
N SER A 72 -21.93 -3.28 -11.13
CA SER A 72 -22.63 -2.03 -11.42
C SER A 72 -23.25 -1.51 -10.12
N VAL A 73 -22.65 -0.48 -9.52
CA VAL A 73 -23.29 0.27 -8.44
C VAL A 73 -24.50 0.99 -9.05
N HIS A 74 -25.71 0.54 -8.67
CA HIS A 74 -26.94 1.18 -9.11
C HIS A 74 -27.06 2.57 -8.47
N ARG A 75 -27.39 3.58 -9.28
CA ARG A 75 -27.74 4.92 -8.78
C ARG A 75 -29.10 4.88 -8.09
N ASP A 76 -29.09 4.56 -6.81
CA ASP A 76 -30.20 4.90 -5.93
C ASP A 76 -30.23 6.43 -5.65
N LYS A 77 -31.32 6.90 -5.03
CA LYS A 77 -31.38 8.27 -4.49
C LYS A 77 -30.11 8.56 -3.68
N GLN A 78 -29.49 9.71 -3.93
CA GLN A 78 -28.29 10.16 -3.22
C GLN A 78 -28.58 10.24 -1.71
N LEU A 79 -28.05 9.28 -0.96
CA LEU A 79 -28.19 9.18 0.48
C LEU A 79 -27.30 10.21 1.18
N PRO A 80 -27.53 10.51 2.47
CA PRO A 80 -26.49 11.10 3.30
C PRO A 80 -25.20 10.27 3.21
N ILE A 81 -24.04 10.93 3.14
CA ILE A 81 -22.75 10.28 2.87
C ILE A 81 -22.43 9.15 3.87
N GLY A 82 -22.76 9.30 5.16
CA GLY A 82 -22.60 8.25 6.15
C GLY A 82 -23.45 7.01 5.86
N GLU A 83 -24.73 7.18 5.51
CA GLU A 83 -25.62 6.07 5.13
C GLU A 83 -25.17 5.40 3.83
N HIS A 84 -24.60 6.17 2.89
CA HIS A 84 -24.01 5.63 1.68
C HIS A 84 -22.79 4.77 1.99
N ILE A 85 -21.89 5.23 2.85
CA ILE A 85 -20.70 4.46 3.24
C ILE A 85 -21.11 3.15 3.95
N GLU A 86 -22.13 3.18 4.82
CA GLU A 86 -22.61 1.95 5.47
C GLU A 86 -23.08 0.89 4.47
N LYS A 87 -23.80 1.30 3.42
CA LYS A 87 -24.17 0.37 2.33
C LYS A 87 -22.95 -0.11 1.55
N LEU A 88 -22.00 0.77 1.30
CA LEU A 88 -20.78 0.41 0.59
C LEU A 88 -19.94 -0.62 1.33
N TRP A 89 -19.96 -0.68 2.67
CA TRP A 89 -19.27 -1.76 3.39
C TRP A 89 -19.79 -3.15 2.99
N ASP A 90 -21.10 -3.28 2.82
CA ASP A 90 -21.69 -4.55 2.38
C ASP A 90 -21.38 -4.81 0.90
N GLU A 91 -21.44 -3.78 0.04
CA GLU A 91 -21.14 -3.89 -1.40
C GLU A 91 -19.66 -4.16 -1.71
N LEU A 92 -18.75 -3.69 -0.86
CA LEU A 92 -17.30 -3.92 -0.97
C LEU A 92 -16.86 -5.20 -0.25
N THR A 93 -17.76 -5.90 0.44
CA THR A 93 -17.43 -7.18 1.06
C THR A 93 -17.23 -8.26 -0.02
N ARG A 94 -16.17 -9.05 0.12
CA ARG A 94 -15.86 -10.22 -0.70
C ARG A 94 -15.52 -11.42 0.17
N THR A 95 -15.58 -12.60 -0.44
CA THR A 95 -15.15 -13.87 0.14
C THR A 95 -14.31 -14.63 -0.88
N ALA A 96 -13.23 -15.27 -0.43
CA ALA A 96 -12.35 -16.06 -1.28
C ALA A 96 -12.00 -17.40 -0.59
N TYR A 97 -12.99 -18.23 -0.28
CA TYR A 97 -12.75 -19.46 0.50
C TYR A 97 -12.04 -20.59 -0.28
N GLU A 98 -11.85 -20.41 -1.58
CA GLU A 98 -11.23 -21.38 -2.48
C GLU A 98 -10.21 -20.69 -3.38
N GLU A 99 -9.19 -21.43 -3.79
CA GLU A 99 -8.22 -20.99 -4.80
C GLU A 99 -8.90 -20.93 -6.17
N LYS A 100 -8.94 -19.75 -6.78
CA LYS A 100 -9.63 -19.54 -8.07
C LYS A 100 -8.88 -18.54 -8.93
N GLY A 101 -8.36 -19.01 -10.07
CA GLY A 101 -7.53 -18.18 -10.94
C GLY A 101 -6.32 -17.66 -10.18
N THR A 102 -6.00 -16.39 -10.31
CA THR A 102 -4.91 -15.77 -9.56
C THR A 102 -5.27 -15.38 -8.13
N LEU A 103 -6.56 -15.38 -7.76
CA LEU A 103 -7.00 -14.96 -6.42
C LEU A 103 -6.57 -16.00 -5.37
N LEU A 104 -5.93 -15.52 -4.30
CA LEU A 104 -5.52 -16.34 -3.18
C LEU A 104 -6.70 -16.63 -2.26
N LYS A 105 -6.73 -17.85 -1.73
CA LYS A 105 -7.71 -18.22 -0.71
C LYS A 105 -7.50 -17.43 0.59
N LEU A 106 -8.58 -16.95 1.18
CA LEU A 106 -8.64 -16.33 2.50
C LEU A 106 -9.71 -17.00 3.39
N PRO A 107 -9.45 -17.20 4.70
CA PRO A 107 -10.36 -17.91 5.59
C PRO A 107 -11.59 -17.10 6.01
N LYS A 108 -11.56 -15.77 5.92
CA LYS A 108 -12.63 -14.88 6.38
C LYS A 108 -13.08 -13.90 5.30
N PRO A 109 -14.31 -13.36 5.37
CA PRO A 109 -14.72 -12.21 4.56
C PRO A 109 -13.77 -11.02 4.73
N TYR A 110 -13.69 -10.16 3.72
CA TYR A 110 -12.87 -8.96 3.74
C TYR A 110 -13.51 -7.85 2.91
N ILE A 111 -13.05 -6.61 3.11
CA ILE A 111 -13.44 -5.45 2.31
C ILE A 111 -12.38 -5.18 1.25
N VAL A 112 -12.79 -4.97 0.01
CA VAL A 112 -11.90 -4.52 -1.07
C VAL A 112 -11.89 -2.99 -1.18
N PRO A 113 -10.86 -2.37 -1.78
CA PRO A 113 -10.85 -0.93 -1.98
C PRO A 113 -12.01 -0.42 -2.87
N GLY A 114 -12.31 -1.11 -3.97
CA GLY A 114 -13.38 -0.72 -4.92
C GLY A 114 -12.87 -0.56 -6.36
N GLY A 115 -13.81 -0.45 -7.31
CA GLY A 115 -13.49 -0.36 -8.74
C GLY A 115 -12.79 -1.62 -9.28
N ARG A 116 -11.62 -1.44 -9.91
CA ARG A 116 -10.81 -2.54 -10.46
C ARG A 116 -10.13 -3.41 -9.39
N PHE A 117 -10.05 -2.92 -8.16
CA PHE A 117 -9.41 -3.62 -7.03
C PHE A 117 -10.42 -4.55 -6.36
N ASN A 118 -10.37 -5.84 -6.72
CA ASN A 118 -11.32 -6.87 -6.27
C ASN A 118 -10.68 -7.93 -5.36
N GLU A 119 -9.53 -7.61 -4.81
CA GLU A 119 -8.74 -8.46 -3.93
C GLU A 119 -8.40 -7.73 -2.64
N PHE A 120 -7.98 -8.47 -1.63
CA PHE A 120 -7.56 -7.92 -0.35
C PHE A 120 -6.25 -7.16 -0.53
N PHE A 121 -6.17 -5.89 -0.14
CA PHE A 121 -4.96 -5.07 -0.15
C PHE A 121 -4.49 -4.79 1.28
N TYR A 122 -3.18 -4.87 1.52
CA TYR A 122 -2.64 -4.91 2.88
C TYR A 122 -2.83 -3.60 3.65
N TRP A 123 -2.18 -2.51 3.24
CA TRP A 123 -2.20 -1.27 4.02
C TRP A 123 -3.56 -0.53 3.94
N ASP A 124 -4.28 -0.65 2.81
CA ASP A 124 -5.65 -0.16 2.63
C ASP A 124 -6.57 -0.68 3.72
N SER A 125 -6.39 -1.94 4.10
CA SER A 125 -7.20 -2.61 5.12
C SER A 125 -7.12 -1.91 6.48
N TYR A 126 -5.99 -1.28 6.83
CA TYR A 126 -5.91 -0.50 8.08
C TYR A 126 -6.82 0.73 8.03
N PHE A 127 -6.81 1.46 6.92
CA PHE A 127 -7.65 2.65 6.76
C PHE A 127 -9.13 2.30 6.60
N ILE A 128 -9.44 1.14 6.01
CA ILE A 128 -10.79 0.56 6.03
C ILE A 128 -11.20 0.23 7.47
N MET A 129 -10.32 -0.40 8.27
CA MET A 129 -10.61 -0.72 9.67
C MET A 129 -10.91 0.52 10.51
N LEU A 130 -10.33 1.69 10.21
CA LEU A 130 -10.73 2.95 10.87
C LEU A 130 -12.22 3.25 10.64
N GLY A 131 -12.68 3.06 9.41
CA GLY A 131 -14.10 3.16 9.06
C GLY A 131 -14.97 2.13 9.77
N LEU A 132 -14.54 0.88 9.78
CA LEU A 132 -15.26 -0.21 10.43
C LEU A 132 -15.36 0.03 11.95
N LYS A 133 -14.31 0.54 12.59
CA LYS A 133 -14.34 0.98 13.99
C LYS A 133 -15.38 2.07 14.19
N ALA A 134 -15.35 3.12 13.37
CA ALA A 134 -16.35 4.19 13.41
C ALA A 134 -17.78 3.67 13.20
N SER A 135 -17.95 2.65 12.37
CA SER A 135 -19.22 1.99 12.06
C SER A 135 -19.66 0.94 13.10
N GLY A 136 -18.82 0.63 14.10
CA GLY A 136 -19.07 -0.45 15.07
C GLY A 136 -19.01 -1.87 14.48
N ARG A 137 -18.41 -2.06 13.29
CA ARG A 137 -18.32 -3.35 12.57
C ARG A 137 -17.10 -4.18 13.03
N VAL A 138 -17.05 -4.47 14.32
CA VAL A 138 -15.89 -5.11 14.98
C VAL A 138 -15.58 -6.50 14.41
N GLU A 139 -16.60 -7.31 14.09
CA GLU A 139 -16.40 -8.65 13.51
C GLU A 139 -15.63 -8.59 12.17
N MET A 140 -15.87 -7.57 11.34
CA MET A 140 -15.14 -7.40 10.09
C MET A 140 -13.67 -6.97 10.34
N MET A 141 -13.41 -6.20 11.41
CA MET A 141 -12.04 -5.86 11.81
C MET A 141 -11.26 -7.12 12.23
N GLU A 142 -11.88 -8.00 13.02
CA GLU A 142 -11.30 -9.28 13.41
C GLU A 142 -11.04 -10.17 12.19
N ASN A 143 -11.98 -10.22 11.25
CA ASN A 143 -11.83 -10.97 9.99
C ASN A 143 -10.63 -10.49 9.16
N ILE A 144 -10.41 -9.17 9.08
CA ILE A 144 -9.26 -8.59 8.38
C ILE A 144 -7.94 -8.99 9.05
N ILE A 145 -7.86 -8.90 10.39
CA ILE A 145 -6.67 -9.32 11.15
C ILE A 145 -6.40 -10.81 10.95
N GLU A 146 -7.43 -11.65 10.98
CA GLU A 146 -7.30 -13.09 10.77
C GLU A 146 -6.83 -13.42 9.35
N ASN A 147 -7.30 -12.68 8.34
CA ASN A 147 -6.82 -12.83 6.96
C ASN A 147 -5.34 -12.41 6.83
N CYS A 148 -4.91 -11.30 7.46
CA CYS A 148 -3.50 -10.93 7.52
C CYS A 148 -2.65 -12.01 8.19
N SER A 149 -3.10 -12.54 9.34
CA SER A 149 -2.41 -13.62 10.03
C SER A 149 -2.31 -14.86 9.18
N TYR A 150 -3.40 -15.28 8.52
CA TYR A 150 -3.40 -16.40 7.59
C TYR A 150 -2.38 -16.21 6.46
N LEU A 151 -2.31 -15.04 5.84
CA LEU A 151 -1.33 -14.73 4.79
C LEU A 151 0.09 -14.80 5.33
N ILE A 152 0.38 -14.17 6.46
CA ILE A 152 1.70 -14.24 7.09
C ILE A 152 2.08 -15.69 7.43
N GLN A 153 1.13 -16.50 7.91
CA GLN A 153 1.40 -17.88 8.27
C GLN A 153 1.63 -18.81 7.06
N ASN A 154 0.91 -18.61 5.95
CA ASN A 154 0.99 -19.50 4.79
C ASN A 154 1.93 -19.01 3.69
N VAL A 155 2.10 -17.70 3.53
CA VAL A 155 2.96 -17.06 2.53
C VAL A 155 4.29 -16.57 3.14
N GLY A 156 4.29 -16.21 4.43
CA GLY A 156 5.44 -15.65 5.13
C GLY A 156 5.36 -14.13 5.36
N PHE A 157 4.44 -13.46 4.68
CA PHE A 157 4.15 -12.03 4.78
C PHE A 157 2.74 -11.77 4.21
N VAL A 158 2.22 -10.56 4.38
CA VAL A 158 1.00 -10.14 3.66
C VAL A 158 1.41 -9.61 2.28
N PRO A 159 1.06 -10.27 1.16
CA PRO A 159 1.36 -9.75 -0.17
C PRO A 159 0.66 -8.41 -0.43
N ASN A 160 1.17 -7.64 -1.40
CA ASN A 160 0.59 -6.34 -1.80
C ASN A 160 -0.93 -6.42 -1.94
N ALA A 161 -1.40 -7.41 -2.72
CA ALA A 161 -2.78 -7.85 -2.72
C ALA A 161 -2.87 -9.38 -2.72
N SER A 162 -4.06 -9.93 -2.44
CA SER A 162 -4.29 -11.38 -2.38
C SER A 162 -4.37 -12.05 -3.77
N ARG A 163 -3.35 -11.85 -4.62
CA ARG A 163 -3.20 -12.52 -5.93
C ARG A 163 -1.81 -13.15 -6.08
N THR A 164 -1.71 -14.21 -6.89
CA THR A 164 -0.45 -14.94 -7.11
C THR A 164 0.68 -14.06 -7.68
N HIS A 165 0.38 -13.10 -8.55
CA HIS A 165 1.36 -12.17 -9.11
C HIS A 165 1.86 -11.10 -8.11
N PHE A 166 1.28 -11.03 -6.91
CA PHE A 166 1.75 -10.18 -5.81
C PHE A 166 2.60 -10.96 -4.78
N LEU A 167 2.82 -12.27 -4.95
CA LEU A 167 3.64 -13.09 -4.04
C LEU A 167 5.14 -12.76 -4.08
N SER A 168 5.57 -11.77 -4.87
CA SER A 168 6.96 -11.30 -4.92
C SER A 168 7.24 -10.10 -4.00
N ARG A 169 6.18 -9.43 -3.50
CA ARG A 169 6.27 -8.19 -2.69
C ARG A 169 5.14 -8.05 -1.67
N SER A 170 5.43 -7.34 -0.60
CA SER A 170 4.47 -6.93 0.43
C SER A 170 3.80 -5.59 0.10
N GLN A 171 3.38 -4.88 1.14
CA GLN A 171 3.00 -3.46 1.19
C GLN A 171 3.49 -2.87 2.54
N PRO A 172 3.30 -1.57 2.85
CA PRO A 172 3.68 -1.01 4.14
C PRO A 172 3.15 -1.84 5.33
N PRO A 173 3.97 -2.21 6.34
CA PRO A 173 3.58 -3.21 7.35
C PRO A 173 2.69 -2.64 8.46
N TYR A 174 1.39 -2.62 8.19
CA TYR A 174 0.37 -2.08 9.08
C TYR A 174 -0.24 -3.09 10.07
N PHE A 175 0.11 -4.38 10.02
CA PHE A 175 -0.51 -5.41 10.87
C PHE A 175 -0.39 -5.09 12.37
N SER A 176 0.77 -4.62 12.84
CA SER A 176 0.92 -4.19 14.24
C SER A 176 0.01 -3.01 14.64
N LEU A 177 -0.25 -2.08 13.71
CA LEU A 177 -1.18 -0.96 13.92
C LEU A 177 -2.65 -1.41 13.85
N MET A 178 -2.96 -2.43 13.05
CA MET A 178 -4.30 -3.04 13.04
C MET A 178 -4.63 -3.66 14.40
N LEU A 179 -3.65 -4.29 15.06
CA LEU A 179 -3.82 -4.81 16.42
C LEU A 179 -4.12 -3.68 17.41
N ASP A 180 -3.36 -2.58 17.39
CA ASP A 180 -3.65 -1.42 18.22
C ASP A 180 -5.08 -0.90 18.02
N LEU A 181 -5.53 -0.82 16.77
CA LEU A 181 -6.87 -0.35 16.45
C LEU A 181 -7.98 -1.27 16.99
N LEU A 182 -7.78 -2.59 16.95
CA LEU A 182 -8.70 -3.55 17.54
C LEU A 182 -8.68 -3.48 19.07
N PHE A 183 -7.50 -3.36 19.67
CA PHE A 183 -7.34 -3.17 21.12
C PHE A 183 -8.04 -1.90 21.61
N GLU A 184 -7.89 -0.77 20.92
CA GLU A 184 -8.60 0.48 21.25
C GLU A 184 -10.13 0.34 21.18
N THR A 185 -10.63 -0.66 20.45
CA THR A 185 -12.07 -0.90 20.25
C THR A 185 -12.63 -1.87 21.29
N GLN A 186 -11.89 -2.93 21.63
CA GLN A 186 -12.35 -4.01 22.51
C GLN A 186 -11.80 -3.94 23.94
N GLY A 187 -10.65 -3.30 24.13
CA GLY A 187 -9.94 -3.23 25.42
C GLY A 187 -9.24 -4.53 25.84
N ASP A 188 -9.17 -5.53 24.97
CA ASP A 188 -8.56 -6.83 25.28
C ASP A 188 -7.06 -6.85 24.89
N GLU A 189 -6.16 -6.80 25.87
CA GLU A 189 -4.72 -6.92 25.61
C GLU A 189 -4.29 -8.32 25.13
N GLY A 190 -5.16 -9.33 25.26
CA GLY A 190 -4.93 -10.69 24.80
C GLY A 190 -4.57 -10.79 23.32
N ILE A 191 -5.09 -9.87 22.48
CA ILE A 191 -4.85 -9.86 21.03
C ILE A 191 -3.35 -9.78 20.67
N TYR A 192 -2.54 -9.08 21.46
CA TYR A 192 -1.09 -8.95 21.20
C TYR A 192 -0.38 -10.27 21.44
N THR A 193 -0.82 -11.04 22.42
CA THR A 193 -0.25 -12.35 22.74
C THR A 193 -0.75 -13.42 21.76
N GLN A 194 -2.02 -13.34 21.36
CA GLN A 194 -2.62 -14.21 20.34
C GLN A 194 -1.86 -14.15 19.01
N TYR A 195 -1.47 -12.95 18.57
CA TYR A 195 -0.79 -12.76 17.29
C TYR A 195 0.74 -12.60 17.42
N HIS A 196 1.35 -12.94 18.57
CA HIS A 196 2.79 -12.80 18.80
C HIS A 196 3.64 -13.48 17.72
N GLU A 197 3.39 -14.77 17.45
CA GLU A 197 4.14 -15.54 16.45
C GLU A 197 3.94 -15.00 15.04
N THR A 198 2.76 -14.42 14.77
CA THR A 198 2.47 -13.77 13.49
C THR A 198 3.32 -12.50 13.31
N LEU A 199 3.41 -11.66 14.34
CA LEU A 199 4.27 -10.47 14.35
C LEU A 199 5.75 -10.85 14.17
N GLU A 200 6.22 -11.92 14.83
CA GLU A 200 7.61 -12.38 14.69
C GLU A 200 7.91 -12.84 13.26
N LYS A 201 6.97 -13.57 12.65
CA LYS A 201 7.11 -14.05 11.27
C LYS A 201 7.14 -12.92 10.25
N GLU A 202 6.27 -11.92 10.41
CA GLU A 202 6.32 -10.72 9.58
C GLU A 202 7.64 -9.94 9.79
N TYR A 203 8.09 -9.77 11.03
CA TYR A 203 9.37 -9.11 11.31
C TYR A 203 10.54 -9.85 10.66
N ALA A 204 10.56 -11.19 10.73
CA ALA A 204 11.57 -12.02 10.09
C ALA A 204 11.59 -11.86 8.56
N PHE A 205 10.45 -11.61 7.92
CA PHE A 205 10.39 -11.28 6.49
C PHE A 205 11.07 -9.95 6.17
N TRP A 206 10.81 -8.91 6.96
CA TRP A 206 11.43 -7.58 6.77
C TRP A 206 12.93 -7.58 7.08
N MET A 207 13.35 -8.38 8.06
CA MET A 207 14.76 -8.51 8.46
C MET A 207 15.51 -9.63 7.73
N ASN A 208 14.90 -10.23 6.69
CA ASN A 208 15.47 -11.39 6.03
C ASN A 208 16.80 -11.06 5.32
N GLY A 209 17.88 -11.67 5.83
CA GLY A 209 19.25 -11.53 5.31
C GLY A 209 20.17 -10.63 6.14
N GLU A 210 19.70 -10.05 7.25
CA GLU A 210 20.51 -9.19 8.13
C GLU A 210 21.82 -9.83 8.60
N GLU A 211 21.78 -11.12 8.96
CA GLU A 211 22.90 -11.84 9.58
C GLU A 211 24.13 -11.98 8.67
N SER A 212 23.92 -12.07 7.35
CA SER A 212 24.99 -12.22 6.36
C SER A 212 25.41 -10.90 5.71
N LEU A 213 24.87 -9.77 6.19
CA LEU A 213 25.01 -8.49 5.50
C LEU A 213 26.27 -7.75 5.93
N GLU A 214 27.15 -7.43 4.98
CA GLU A 214 28.34 -6.62 5.21
C GLU A 214 28.01 -5.11 5.33
N ASN A 215 28.91 -4.31 5.91
CA ASN A 215 28.72 -2.86 5.97
C ASN A 215 28.62 -2.25 4.57
N ASN A 216 27.86 -1.16 4.44
CA ASN A 216 27.63 -0.45 3.18
C ASN A 216 27.02 -1.33 2.07
N SER A 217 26.17 -2.30 2.46
CA SER A 217 25.53 -3.23 1.54
C SER A 217 24.05 -3.43 1.88
N SER A 218 23.33 -4.06 0.96
CA SER A 218 21.89 -4.28 1.07
C SER A 218 21.54 -5.65 0.54
N VAL A 219 20.66 -6.37 1.25
CA VAL A 219 20.09 -7.65 0.79
C VAL A 219 18.59 -7.58 0.99
N LYS A 220 17.84 -7.85 -0.07
CA LYS A 220 16.38 -7.75 -0.05
C LYS A 220 15.93 -6.41 0.55
N ARG A 221 15.21 -6.46 1.69
CA ARG A 221 14.60 -5.34 2.41
C ARG A 221 15.48 -4.77 3.52
N VAL A 222 16.70 -5.31 3.70
CA VAL A 222 17.65 -4.89 4.74
C VAL A 222 18.80 -4.11 4.14
N VAL A 223 19.14 -2.99 4.77
CA VAL A 223 20.29 -2.16 4.43
C VAL A 223 21.19 -2.06 5.66
N ARG A 224 22.47 -2.39 5.51
CA ARG A 224 23.50 -2.07 6.50
C ARG A 224 24.28 -0.87 6.00
N THR A 225 24.19 0.24 6.72
CA THR A 225 24.87 1.48 6.35
C THR A 225 26.39 1.34 6.48
N GLN A 226 27.13 2.37 6.04
CA GLN A 226 28.60 2.41 6.24
C GLN A 226 29.01 2.33 7.72
N ASP A 227 28.16 2.80 8.64
CA ASP A 227 28.41 2.81 10.08
C ASP A 227 28.00 1.49 10.75
N GLY A 228 27.46 0.54 10.00
CA GLY A 228 26.96 -0.74 10.52
C GLY A 228 25.50 -0.71 11.01
N ASP A 229 24.86 0.46 11.01
CA ASP A 229 23.45 0.63 11.38
C ASP A 229 22.51 -0.08 10.41
N ILE A 230 21.41 -0.63 10.94
CA ILE A 230 20.43 -1.40 10.16
C ILE A 230 19.19 -0.55 9.87
N LEU A 231 18.92 -0.37 8.58
CA LEU A 231 17.70 0.23 8.06
C LEU A 231 16.98 -0.79 7.18
N ASN A 232 15.75 -0.46 6.82
CA ASN A 232 15.00 -1.21 5.81
C ASN A 232 14.66 -0.35 4.60
N ARG A 233 14.45 -1.04 3.48
CA ARG A 233 13.97 -0.48 2.21
C ARG A 233 12.87 -1.36 1.63
N TYR A 234 12.04 -0.80 0.77
CA TYR A 234 11.16 -1.59 -0.10
C TYR A 234 11.97 -2.36 -1.16
N TYR A 235 11.54 -3.58 -1.47
CA TYR A 235 12.21 -4.50 -2.37
C TYR A 235 11.22 -5.57 -2.89
N ASP A 236 11.11 -5.71 -4.21
CA ASP A 236 10.47 -6.87 -4.84
C ASP A 236 11.52 -7.92 -5.25
N ALA A 237 11.19 -9.21 -5.08
CA ALA A 237 12.09 -10.31 -5.43
C ALA A 237 12.31 -10.46 -6.95
N GLU A 238 11.33 -10.06 -7.77
CA GLU A 238 11.35 -10.17 -9.22
C GLU A 238 11.94 -8.92 -9.89
N ASN A 239 12.67 -9.14 -10.99
CA ASN A 239 13.15 -8.09 -11.88
C ASN A 239 12.61 -8.36 -13.30
N ALA A 240 11.28 -8.27 -13.44
CA ALA A 240 10.54 -8.49 -14.67
C ALA A 240 9.33 -7.55 -14.72
N PRO A 241 8.71 -7.26 -15.88
CA PRO A 241 7.49 -6.45 -15.95
C PRO A 241 6.40 -6.98 -15.02
N ARG A 242 5.65 -6.09 -14.38
CA ARG A 242 4.48 -6.41 -13.56
C ARG A 242 3.38 -7.03 -14.42
N PRO A 243 2.81 -8.20 -14.07
CA PRO A 243 1.72 -8.77 -14.86
C PRO A 243 0.52 -7.82 -15.01
N GLU A 244 0.19 -7.05 -13.97
CA GLU A 244 -0.95 -6.14 -13.95
C GLU A 244 -0.75 -4.81 -14.72
N SER A 245 0.49 -4.50 -15.13
CA SER A 245 0.90 -3.30 -15.89
C SER A 245 1.99 -3.66 -16.92
N TYR A 246 1.84 -4.81 -17.59
CA TYR A 246 2.92 -5.47 -18.34
C TYR A 246 3.51 -4.63 -19.48
N LEU A 247 2.66 -4.05 -20.33
CA LEU A 247 3.10 -3.29 -21.51
C LEU A 247 3.66 -1.93 -21.08
N ILE A 248 3.03 -1.29 -20.09
CA ILE A 248 3.48 0.00 -19.54
C ILE A 248 4.92 -0.12 -19.03
N ASP A 249 5.20 -1.17 -18.23
CA ASP A 249 6.55 -1.42 -17.71
C ASP A 249 7.57 -1.61 -18.85
N ILE A 250 7.21 -2.34 -19.91
CA ILE A 250 8.09 -2.58 -21.06
C ILE A 250 8.36 -1.29 -21.82
N GLU A 251 7.31 -0.52 -22.13
CA GLU A 251 7.44 0.75 -22.86
C GLU A 251 8.28 1.76 -22.08
N ASP A 252 8.12 1.84 -20.77
CA ASP A 252 8.93 2.74 -19.94
C ASP A 252 10.38 2.29 -19.82
N HIS A 253 10.62 0.97 -19.80
CA HIS A 253 11.97 0.41 -19.85
C HIS A 253 12.67 0.73 -21.18
N GLU A 254 11.97 0.57 -22.32
CA GLU A 254 12.49 0.83 -23.67
C GLU A 254 12.87 2.29 -23.91
N LYS A 255 12.36 3.23 -23.11
CA LYS A 255 12.75 4.66 -23.13
C LYS A 255 14.13 4.96 -22.51
N GLY A 256 14.93 3.93 -22.21
CA GLY A 256 16.32 4.07 -21.78
C GLY A 256 16.56 3.87 -20.28
N ALA A 257 15.78 3.00 -19.65
CA ALA A 257 15.98 2.64 -18.24
C ALA A 257 17.15 1.65 -18.04
N GLY A 258 17.64 1.52 -16.81
CA GLY A 258 18.74 0.60 -16.47
C GLY A 258 18.30 -0.82 -16.09
N ASP A 259 19.27 -1.73 -15.91
CA ASP A 259 19.03 -3.18 -15.71
C ASP A 259 18.13 -3.55 -14.51
N GLU A 260 18.10 -2.74 -13.45
CA GLU A 260 17.25 -2.97 -12.25
C GLU A 260 15.93 -2.18 -12.31
N PHE A 261 15.54 -1.64 -13.46
CA PHE A 261 14.34 -0.81 -13.60
C PHE A 261 13.07 -1.53 -13.12
N TYR A 262 12.80 -2.74 -13.61
CA TYR A 262 11.58 -3.47 -13.23
C TYR A 262 11.52 -3.75 -11.72
N ARG A 263 12.65 -4.08 -11.11
CA ARG A 263 12.70 -4.27 -9.66
C ARG A 263 12.46 -2.95 -8.91
N ASN A 264 12.99 -1.82 -9.39
CA ASN A 264 12.70 -0.51 -8.78
C ASN A 264 11.22 -0.13 -8.89
N ILE A 265 10.60 -0.37 -10.06
CA ILE A 265 9.16 -0.21 -10.30
C ILE A 265 8.34 -1.04 -9.31
N ARG A 266 8.62 -2.34 -9.24
CA ARG A 266 7.91 -3.24 -8.33
C ARG A 266 8.13 -2.91 -6.86
N SER A 267 9.34 -2.48 -6.49
CA SER A 267 9.64 -2.00 -5.14
C SER A 267 8.91 -0.69 -4.83
N GLY A 268 8.70 0.17 -5.84
CA GLY A 268 7.80 1.33 -5.74
C GLY A 268 6.36 0.91 -5.43
N CYS A 269 5.88 -0.19 -6.02
CA CYS A 269 4.57 -0.77 -5.69
C CYS A 269 4.53 -1.36 -4.28
N GLU A 270 5.61 -2.00 -3.78
CA GLU A 270 5.70 -2.46 -2.38
C GLU A 270 5.61 -1.29 -1.38
N SER A 271 6.00 -0.08 -1.79
CA SER A 271 5.85 1.12 -0.94
C SER A 271 4.43 1.64 -0.81
N GLY A 272 3.51 1.19 -1.67
CA GLY A 272 2.17 1.75 -1.82
C GLY A 272 2.13 3.08 -2.58
N TRP A 273 3.27 3.63 -3.04
CA TRP A 273 3.34 4.88 -3.80
C TRP A 273 3.80 4.65 -5.24
N ASP A 274 3.04 3.90 -6.02
CA ASP A 274 3.24 3.65 -7.44
C ASP A 274 2.50 4.69 -8.31
N PHE A 275 3.10 5.71 -8.90
CA PHE A 275 4.46 6.19 -8.70
C PHE A 275 4.49 7.62 -8.15
N SER A 276 5.69 8.06 -7.80
CA SER A 276 5.98 9.35 -7.19
C SER A 276 7.38 9.81 -7.56
N SER A 277 7.54 11.12 -7.72
CA SER A 277 8.81 11.83 -7.81
C SER A 277 9.74 11.55 -6.64
N ARG A 278 9.19 11.10 -5.50
CA ARG A 278 9.92 10.61 -4.32
C ARG A 278 10.96 9.54 -4.68
N TRP A 279 10.70 8.73 -5.70
CA TRP A 279 11.54 7.60 -6.10
C TRP A 279 12.50 7.91 -7.23
N PHE A 280 12.37 9.05 -7.90
CA PHE A 280 13.08 9.35 -9.15
C PHE A 280 14.34 10.14 -8.86
N ALA A 281 15.48 9.72 -9.42
CA ALA A 281 16.76 10.37 -9.18
C ALA A 281 16.77 11.85 -9.61
N ASP A 282 16.01 12.21 -10.65
CA ASP A 282 15.79 13.59 -11.11
C ASP A 282 14.49 14.23 -10.56
N GLY A 283 13.66 13.43 -9.88
CA GLY A 283 12.34 13.81 -9.40
C GLY A 283 11.29 14.02 -10.50
N GLU A 284 11.55 13.66 -11.76
CA GLU A 284 10.69 13.98 -12.91
C GLU A 284 10.32 12.73 -13.71
N HIS A 285 11.31 11.94 -14.10
CA HIS A 285 11.13 10.88 -15.07
C HIS A 285 11.18 9.52 -14.39
N ILE A 286 10.17 8.69 -14.66
CA ILE A 286 10.05 7.33 -14.13
C ILE A 286 11.23 6.44 -14.55
N GLN A 287 11.86 6.73 -15.69
CA GLN A 287 13.06 6.03 -16.17
C GLN A 287 14.24 6.12 -15.18
N THR A 288 14.23 7.14 -14.30
CA THR A 288 15.27 7.35 -13.29
C THR A 288 14.89 6.79 -11.91
N ILE A 289 13.83 5.97 -11.83
CA ILE A 289 13.38 5.37 -10.58
C ILE A 289 14.49 4.55 -9.92
N GLU A 290 14.78 4.88 -8.65
CA GLU A 290 15.87 4.28 -7.88
C GLU A 290 15.45 3.84 -6.47
N THR A 291 14.21 3.37 -6.31
CA THR A 291 13.61 2.89 -5.04
C THR A 291 14.55 1.98 -4.22
N LEU A 292 15.30 1.09 -4.88
CA LEU A 292 16.25 0.18 -4.23
C LEU A 292 17.41 0.90 -3.54
N ASN A 293 17.77 2.10 -3.98
CA ASN A 293 18.84 2.89 -3.38
C ASN A 293 18.38 3.70 -2.17
N LEU A 294 17.08 3.68 -1.84
CA LEU A 294 16.47 4.50 -0.80
C LEU A 294 16.08 3.64 0.40
N ALA A 295 16.44 4.09 1.60
CA ALA A 295 15.79 3.67 2.83
C ALA A 295 14.72 4.72 3.16
N GLN A 296 13.48 4.29 3.35
CA GLN A 296 12.34 5.19 3.45
C GLN A 296 11.96 5.46 4.92
N VAL A 297 11.63 6.71 5.24
CA VAL A 297 11.30 7.10 6.62
C VAL A 297 10.04 6.40 7.13
N ASP A 298 9.03 6.23 6.28
CA ASP A 298 7.77 5.56 6.61
C ASP A 298 7.95 4.10 7.00
N LEU A 299 8.64 3.31 6.17
CA LEU A 299 8.90 1.90 6.43
C LEU A 299 9.66 1.71 7.75
N ASN A 300 10.69 2.51 7.99
CA ASN A 300 11.48 2.40 9.21
C ASN A 300 10.69 2.83 10.45
N CYS A 301 9.77 3.78 10.32
CA CYS A 301 8.81 4.14 11.38
C CYS A 301 7.84 2.98 11.67
N LEU A 302 7.28 2.34 10.63
CA LEU A 302 6.38 1.19 10.78
C LEU A 302 7.07 -0.02 11.41
N LEU A 303 8.33 -0.29 11.06
CA LEU A 303 9.10 -1.37 11.68
C LEU A 303 9.47 -1.06 13.13
N TRP A 304 9.68 0.22 13.48
CA TRP A 304 9.82 0.61 14.89
C TRP A 304 8.56 0.29 15.68
N HIS A 305 7.38 0.55 15.11
CA HIS A 305 6.11 0.21 15.74
C HIS A 305 5.94 -1.31 15.91
N LEU A 306 6.30 -2.09 14.89
CA LEU A 306 6.31 -3.56 14.97
C LEU A 306 7.23 -4.07 16.08
N GLU A 307 8.46 -3.55 16.19
CA GLU A 307 9.41 -3.89 17.26
C GLU A 307 8.87 -3.54 18.65
N LYS A 308 8.24 -2.37 18.79
CA LYS A 308 7.55 -1.95 20.02
C LYS A 308 6.40 -2.89 20.40
N THR A 309 5.63 -3.33 19.41
CA THR A 309 4.50 -4.25 19.60
C THR A 309 4.98 -5.64 20.01
N LEU A 310 6.08 -6.12 19.40
CA LEU A 310 6.73 -7.36 19.77
C LEU A 310 7.30 -7.33 21.20
N ALA A 311 7.91 -6.21 21.61
CA ALA A 311 8.35 -6.03 22.99
C ALA A 311 7.16 -6.06 23.97
N LYS A 312 6.08 -5.33 23.68
CA LYS A 312 4.83 -5.33 24.48
C LYS A 312 4.26 -6.75 24.61
N SER A 313 4.08 -7.43 23.49
CA SER A 313 3.56 -8.80 23.44
C SER A 313 4.45 -9.79 24.20
N SER A 314 5.78 -9.65 24.10
CA SER A 314 6.74 -10.47 24.85
C SER A 314 6.63 -10.24 26.36
N ALA A 315 6.47 -8.98 26.78
CA ALA A 315 6.32 -8.62 28.19
C ALA A 315 5.03 -9.21 28.79
N LEU A 316 3.90 -9.12 28.07
CA LEU A 316 2.61 -9.71 28.48
C LEU A 316 2.69 -11.23 28.69
N GLN A 317 3.58 -11.91 27.94
CA GLN A 317 3.81 -13.34 28.04
C GLN A 317 4.95 -13.73 29.00
N ASN A 318 5.58 -12.77 29.67
CA ASN A 318 6.78 -12.98 30.51
C ASN A 318 7.99 -13.57 29.77
N LEU A 319 8.14 -13.27 28.47
CA LEU A 319 9.27 -13.70 27.63
C LEU A 319 10.43 -12.69 27.72
N SER A 320 11.15 -12.67 28.84
CA SER A 320 12.15 -11.64 29.17
C SER A 320 13.25 -11.45 28.11
N GLU A 321 13.79 -12.53 27.55
CA GLU A 321 14.84 -12.44 26.52
C GLU A 321 14.33 -11.75 25.24
N LYS A 322 13.14 -12.15 24.76
CA LYS A 322 12.51 -11.53 23.59
C LYS A 322 12.13 -10.08 23.84
N ASN A 323 11.59 -9.78 25.04
CA ASN A 323 11.26 -8.41 25.42
C ASN A 323 12.49 -7.50 25.37
N ASN A 324 13.61 -7.95 25.95
CA ASN A 324 14.86 -7.20 25.93
C ASN A 324 15.37 -7.01 24.49
N TYR A 325 15.41 -8.10 23.70
CA TYR A 325 15.82 -8.05 22.30
C TYR A 325 15.01 -7.03 21.50
N PHE A 326 13.67 -7.14 21.48
CA PHE A 326 12.84 -6.22 20.71
C PHE A 326 12.83 -4.79 21.25
N SER A 327 13.01 -4.61 22.57
CA SER A 327 13.18 -3.28 23.18
C SER A 327 14.46 -2.60 22.70
N GLU A 328 15.58 -3.33 22.64
CA GLU A 328 16.85 -2.83 22.13
C GLU A 328 16.76 -2.50 20.63
N ARG A 329 16.10 -3.35 19.84
CA ARG A 329 15.85 -3.11 18.42
C ARG A 329 15.04 -1.83 18.19
N ALA A 330 13.92 -1.68 18.89
CA ALA A 330 13.09 -0.47 18.82
C ALA A 330 13.87 0.79 19.27
N ALA A 331 14.65 0.70 20.34
CA ALA A 331 15.47 1.82 20.81
C ALA A 331 16.52 2.23 19.76
N SER A 332 17.20 1.26 19.16
CA SER A 332 18.20 1.46 18.12
C SER A 332 17.58 2.07 16.87
N ARG A 333 16.45 1.53 16.39
CA ARG A 333 15.74 2.04 15.22
C ARG A 333 15.25 3.47 15.43
N ARG A 334 14.77 3.82 16.63
CA ARG A 334 14.40 5.20 16.96
C ARG A 334 15.57 6.17 16.78
N GLN A 335 16.77 5.79 17.24
CA GLN A 335 17.96 6.61 17.06
C GLN A 335 18.35 6.72 15.58
N MET A 336 18.28 5.61 14.84
CA MET A 336 18.57 5.57 13.41
C MET A 336 17.59 6.44 12.61
N ILE A 337 16.31 6.48 12.99
CA ILE A 337 15.31 7.34 12.33
C ILE A 337 15.73 8.81 12.42
N ASN A 338 16.12 9.28 13.60
CA ASN A 338 16.60 10.64 13.78
C ASN A 338 17.96 10.89 13.13
N LYS A 339 18.87 9.91 13.09
CA LYS A 339 20.18 10.06 12.45
C LYS A 339 20.05 10.20 10.92
N TYR A 340 19.32 9.28 10.29
CA TYR A 340 19.32 9.10 8.84
C TYR A 340 18.22 9.88 8.11
N PHE A 341 17.07 10.12 8.75
CA PHE A 341 15.92 10.73 8.08
C PHE A 341 15.69 12.19 8.46
N TRP A 342 16.09 12.65 9.66
CA TRP A 342 15.95 14.07 10.03
C TRP A 342 16.99 14.95 9.32
N ASP A 343 16.54 15.92 8.52
CA ASP A 343 17.41 16.90 7.87
C ASP A 343 17.36 18.26 8.57
N GLY A 344 18.35 18.55 9.41
CA GLY A 344 18.43 19.83 10.13
C GLY A 344 18.61 21.07 9.24
N ASN A 345 18.97 20.91 7.95
CA ASN A 345 19.05 22.05 7.03
C ASN A 345 17.68 22.50 6.54
N THR A 346 16.77 21.55 6.35
CA THR A 346 15.39 21.83 5.90
C THR A 346 14.36 21.72 7.01
N ASN A 347 14.79 21.33 8.22
CA ASN A 347 13.97 21.08 9.40
C ASN A 347 12.79 20.15 9.10
N ASN A 348 13.05 19.06 8.39
CA ASN A 348 12.04 18.09 8.01
C ASN A 348 12.63 16.67 7.93
N TYR A 349 11.75 15.66 7.98
CA TYR A 349 12.14 14.28 7.70
C TYR A 349 12.15 13.99 6.20
N LYS A 350 13.14 13.21 5.76
CA LYS A 350 13.38 12.81 4.37
C LYS A 350 13.79 11.35 4.30
N ASP A 351 13.74 10.77 3.11
CA ASP A 351 14.35 9.46 2.89
C ASP A 351 15.89 9.55 2.86
N TYR A 352 16.55 8.41 3.03
CA TYR A 352 18.01 8.30 3.01
C TYR A 352 18.48 7.53 1.78
N HIS A 353 19.34 8.16 0.99
CA HIS A 353 19.97 7.53 -0.15
C HIS A 353 21.21 6.74 0.28
N THR A 354 21.08 5.42 0.24
CA THR A 354 22.04 4.46 0.81
C THR A 354 23.36 4.37 0.05
N LYS A 355 23.36 4.59 -1.28
CA LYS A 355 24.60 4.64 -2.08
C LYS A 355 25.34 5.97 -2.02
N LYS A 356 24.60 7.09 -2.04
CA LYS A 356 25.16 8.45 -1.95
C LYS A 356 25.49 8.85 -0.50
N ASN A 357 24.97 8.10 0.48
CA ASN A 357 25.05 8.38 1.92
C ASN A 357 24.51 9.76 2.30
N THR A 358 23.46 10.23 1.61
CA THR A 358 22.84 11.54 1.80
C THR A 358 21.33 11.44 1.96
N LYS A 359 20.71 12.45 2.58
CA LYS A 359 19.25 12.60 2.56
C LYS A 359 18.79 13.00 1.17
N THR A 360 17.62 12.50 0.75
CA THR A 360 17.06 12.83 -0.57
C THR A 360 16.66 14.31 -0.66
N PRO A 361 16.52 14.90 -1.86
CA PRO A 361 16.01 16.26 -1.99
C PRO A 361 14.48 16.35 -1.94
N SER A 362 13.77 15.22 -2.09
CA SER A 362 12.32 15.18 -2.18
C SER A 362 11.64 15.71 -0.91
N GLU A 363 10.59 16.50 -1.08
CA GLU A 363 9.71 16.95 0.00
C GLU A 363 8.38 16.19 -0.11
N HIS A 364 8.12 15.31 0.85
CA HIS A 364 6.99 14.39 0.80
C HIS A 364 6.31 14.22 2.16
N ILE A 365 5.02 13.92 2.13
CA ILE A 365 4.15 13.87 3.31
C ILE A 365 4.43 12.67 4.23
N ALA A 366 5.25 11.70 3.81
CA ALA A 366 5.73 10.64 4.69
C ALA A 366 6.53 11.15 5.91
N ALA A 367 6.95 12.42 5.91
CA ALA A 367 7.49 13.10 7.09
C ALA A 367 6.52 13.14 8.29
N LEU A 368 5.24 12.82 8.09
CA LEU A 368 4.26 12.66 9.17
C LEU A 368 4.47 11.40 10.01
N TYR A 369 5.07 10.33 9.49
CA TYR A 369 5.16 9.05 10.22
C TYR A 369 5.89 9.16 11.58
N PRO A 370 7.03 9.88 11.69
CA PRO A 370 7.67 10.12 12.99
C PRO A 370 6.76 10.80 14.01
N LEU A 371 5.86 11.69 13.58
CA LEU A 371 4.90 12.35 14.49
C LEU A 371 3.68 11.45 14.77
N PHE A 372 3.17 10.76 13.75
CA PHE A 372 2.05 9.84 13.90
C PHE A 372 2.36 8.75 14.94
N LEU A 373 3.60 8.26 14.99
CA LEU A 373 4.04 7.21 15.92
C LEU A 373 4.74 7.75 17.18
N GLY A 374 4.77 9.06 17.39
CA GLY A 374 5.37 9.66 18.61
C GLY A 374 6.88 9.49 18.73
N ILE A 375 7.59 9.34 17.60
CA ILE A 375 9.04 9.15 17.54
C ILE A 375 9.77 10.48 17.70
N ALA A 376 9.28 11.51 16.99
CA ALA A 376 9.86 12.85 16.95
C ALA A 376 9.82 13.51 18.34
N ASP A 377 10.77 14.39 18.63
CA ASP A 377 10.65 15.31 19.77
C ASP A 377 9.73 16.50 19.42
N GLN A 378 9.48 17.36 20.41
CA GLN A 378 8.58 18.51 20.24
C GLN A 378 9.12 19.52 19.22
N GLU A 379 10.43 19.79 19.19
CA GLU A 379 11.02 20.77 18.25
C GLU A 379 10.93 20.25 16.81
N GLN A 380 11.23 18.97 16.61
CA GLN A 380 11.05 18.29 15.33
C GLN A 380 9.59 18.33 14.89
N ALA A 381 8.66 18.06 15.81
CA ALA A 381 7.23 18.08 15.50
C ALA A 381 6.72 19.47 15.13
N GLU A 382 7.16 20.53 15.83
CA GLU A 382 6.85 21.93 15.50
C GLU A 382 7.34 22.31 14.09
N ALA A 383 8.56 21.90 13.76
CA ALA A 383 9.14 22.15 12.45
C ALA A 383 8.38 21.41 11.32
N VAL A 384 8.02 20.14 11.52
CA VAL A 384 7.21 19.38 10.55
C VAL A 384 5.81 19.97 10.44
N ALA A 385 5.17 20.35 11.55
CA ALA A 385 3.85 20.99 11.54
C ALA A 385 3.88 22.31 10.74
N LYS A 386 4.94 23.11 10.89
CA LYS A 386 5.14 24.30 10.07
C LYS A 386 5.27 23.96 8.58
N ALA A 387 6.10 22.98 8.23
CA ALA A 387 6.24 22.55 6.84
C ALA A 387 4.91 22.04 6.25
N VAL A 388 4.13 21.29 7.03
CA VAL A 388 2.79 20.83 6.67
C VAL A 388 1.87 22.01 6.36
N ALA A 389 1.80 22.99 7.26
CA ALA A 389 0.95 24.16 7.09
C ALA A 389 1.35 25.05 5.89
N GLU A 390 2.64 25.16 5.61
CA GLU A 390 3.17 26.06 4.57
C GLU A 390 3.24 25.42 3.18
N LYS A 391 3.51 24.12 3.09
CA LYS A 391 3.86 23.45 1.81
C LYS A 391 2.89 22.35 1.40
N PHE A 392 2.27 21.66 2.35
CA PHE A 392 1.49 20.44 2.06
C PHE A 392 -0.02 20.64 2.20
N LEU A 393 -0.49 21.53 3.07
CA LEU A 393 -1.91 21.71 3.33
C LEU A 393 -2.54 22.73 2.38
N TYR A 394 -3.39 22.24 1.48
CA TYR A 394 -4.21 23.04 0.59
C TYR A 394 -5.69 22.95 0.94
N GLN A 395 -6.54 23.68 0.21
CA GLN A 395 -7.98 23.74 0.47
C GLN A 395 -8.65 22.37 0.38
N GLY A 396 -8.17 21.49 -0.51
CA GLY A 396 -8.68 20.13 -0.66
C GLY A 396 -8.02 19.07 0.24
N GLY A 397 -7.09 19.45 1.10
CA GLY A 397 -6.38 18.52 2.01
C GLY A 397 -4.85 18.55 1.83
N LEU A 398 -4.19 17.56 2.41
CA LEU A 398 -2.74 17.37 2.34
C LEU A 398 -2.34 16.73 1.01
N VAL A 399 -1.45 17.40 0.27
CA VAL A 399 -0.82 16.83 -0.92
C VAL A 399 0.29 15.86 -0.55
N THR A 400 0.58 14.95 -1.49
CA THR A 400 1.53 13.86 -1.28
C THR A 400 2.99 14.33 -1.31
N THR A 401 3.32 15.21 -2.25
CA THR A 401 4.63 15.85 -2.40
C THR A 401 4.43 17.31 -2.82
N THR A 402 5.52 18.07 -2.88
CA THR A 402 5.51 19.45 -3.42
C THR A 402 5.78 19.51 -4.93
N LYS A 403 5.98 18.36 -5.60
CA LYS A 403 6.34 18.29 -7.02
C LYS A 403 5.17 17.82 -7.87
N ASN A 404 4.91 18.52 -8.98
CA ASN A 404 3.93 18.10 -9.99
C ASN A 404 4.64 17.37 -11.13
N SER A 405 4.77 16.05 -10.99
CA SER A 405 5.44 15.18 -11.96
C SER A 405 4.49 14.56 -13.00
N GLY A 406 3.17 14.69 -12.80
CA GLY A 406 2.15 13.91 -13.52
C GLY A 406 1.89 12.51 -12.96
N GLN A 407 2.70 12.06 -11.98
CA GLN A 407 2.45 10.81 -11.27
C GLN A 407 1.35 10.95 -10.22
N GLN A 408 0.77 9.82 -9.80
CA GLN A 408 -0.41 9.86 -8.94
C GLN A 408 -0.12 10.16 -7.46
N TRP A 409 1.05 9.77 -6.95
CA TRP A 409 1.49 10.05 -5.58
C TRP A 409 2.36 11.31 -5.52
N ASP A 410 1.87 12.38 -6.13
CA ASP A 410 2.52 13.69 -6.24
C ASP A 410 1.49 14.83 -6.25
N LEU A 411 1.96 16.09 -6.21
CA LEU A 411 1.08 17.25 -6.41
C LEU A 411 0.35 17.14 -7.77
N PRO A 412 -0.97 17.35 -7.86
CA PRO A 412 -1.86 17.98 -6.88
C PRO A 412 -2.67 17.01 -6.01
N ASN A 413 -2.36 15.71 -6.02
CA ASN A 413 -3.21 14.69 -5.45
C ASN A 413 -3.08 14.59 -3.92
N ALA A 414 -4.23 14.52 -3.28
CA ALA A 414 -4.42 14.18 -1.87
C ALA A 414 -5.04 12.78 -1.75
N TRP A 415 -4.48 11.99 -0.84
CA TRP A 415 -4.87 10.61 -0.57
C TRP A 415 -5.34 10.45 0.87
N ALA A 416 -6.43 9.73 1.07
CA ALA A 416 -7.09 9.58 2.38
C ALA A 416 -6.13 9.16 3.51
N PRO A 417 -5.22 8.17 3.32
CA PRO A 417 -4.25 7.75 4.35
C PRO A 417 -3.52 8.91 5.02
N TYR A 418 -3.01 9.85 4.23
CA TYR A 418 -2.19 10.96 4.72
C TYR A 418 -2.99 12.05 5.43
N GLN A 419 -4.29 12.10 5.20
CA GLN A 419 -5.19 13.03 5.90
C GLN A 419 -5.40 12.56 7.34
N TRP A 420 -5.61 11.26 7.52
CA TRP A 420 -5.67 10.64 8.84
C TRP A 420 -4.33 10.75 9.58
N LEU A 421 -3.23 10.38 8.92
CA LEU A 421 -1.89 10.50 9.50
C LEU A 421 -1.59 11.95 9.91
N GLY A 422 -1.95 12.93 9.07
CA GLY A 422 -1.76 14.34 9.34
C GLY A 422 -2.57 14.80 10.54
N PHE A 423 -3.87 14.49 10.56
CA PHE A 423 -4.73 14.78 11.70
C PHE A 423 -4.16 14.20 12.99
N LYS A 424 -3.86 12.89 13.03
CA LYS A 424 -3.34 12.25 14.25
C LYS A 424 -1.96 12.73 14.66
N ALA A 425 -1.03 12.92 13.71
CA ALA A 425 0.28 13.48 13.98
C ALA A 425 0.17 14.85 14.66
N MET A 426 -0.71 15.73 14.15
CA MET A 426 -0.91 17.04 14.77
C MET A 426 -1.55 16.95 16.16
N LYS A 427 -2.56 16.08 16.34
CA LYS A 427 -3.18 15.84 17.65
C LYS A 427 -2.20 15.29 18.68
N ASN A 428 -1.30 14.38 18.29
CA ASN A 428 -0.33 13.74 19.19
C ASN A 428 0.64 14.75 19.84
N TYR A 429 0.88 15.90 19.20
CA TYR A 429 1.81 16.94 19.66
C TYR A 429 1.11 18.25 20.05
N GLY A 430 -0.23 18.25 20.17
CA GLY A 430 -1.00 19.40 20.62
C GLY A 430 -1.21 20.51 19.58
N PHE A 431 -0.98 20.24 18.29
CA PHE A 431 -1.24 21.18 17.19
C PHE A 431 -2.71 21.13 16.75
N ASP A 432 -3.63 21.33 17.68
CA ASP A 432 -5.07 21.10 17.50
C ASP A 432 -5.68 21.93 16.37
N GLU A 433 -5.30 23.20 16.25
CA GLU A 433 -5.82 24.08 15.18
C GLU A 433 -5.45 23.56 13.78
N LEU A 434 -4.22 23.08 13.61
CA LEU A 434 -3.76 22.52 12.34
C LEU A 434 -4.41 21.17 12.06
N ALA A 435 -4.59 20.33 13.10
CA ALA A 435 -5.34 19.08 13.00
C ALA A 435 -6.77 19.32 12.48
N GLU A 436 -7.51 20.23 13.11
CA GLU A 436 -8.87 20.57 12.68
C GLU A 436 -8.91 21.14 11.26
N LYS A 437 -7.91 21.95 10.88
CA LYS A 437 -7.81 22.47 9.51
C LYS A 437 -7.61 21.35 8.48
N ILE A 438 -6.75 20.36 8.76
CA ILE A 438 -6.55 19.18 7.90
C ILE A 438 -7.86 18.41 7.74
N LYS A 439 -8.51 18.08 8.86
CA LYS A 439 -9.80 17.38 8.89
C LYS A 439 -10.87 18.11 8.08
N ASN A 440 -11.06 19.40 8.34
CA ASN A 440 -12.12 20.19 7.73
C ASN A 440 -11.90 20.37 6.22
N ASN A 441 -10.67 20.63 5.79
CA ASN A 441 -10.32 20.75 4.36
C ASN A 441 -10.60 19.43 3.61
N TRP A 442 -10.16 18.30 4.17
CA TRP A 442 -10.40 16.99 3.57
C TRP A 442 -11.89 16.64 3.53
N CYS A 443 -12.59 16.72 4.66
CA CYS A 443 -14.00 16.34 4.73
C CYS A 443 -14.87 17.19 3.82
N SER A 444 -14.62 18.51 3.77
CA SER A 444 -15.34 19.41 2.85
C SER A 444 -15.08 19.06 1.38
N ASN A 445 -13.86 18.62 1.04
CA ASN A 445 -13.52 18.17 -0.31
C ASN A 445 -14.30 16.90 -0.69
N VAL A 446 -14.27 15.89 0.20
CA VAL A 446 -15.00 14.62 0.04
C VAL A 446 -16.49 14.88 -0.11
N GLU A 447 -17.09 15.68 0.77
CA GLU A 447 -18.52 16.02 0.75
C GLU A 447 -18.93 16.77 -0.51
N ARG A 448 -18.12 17.72 -1.00
CA ARG A 448 -18.39 18.43 -2.25
C ARG A 448 -18.39 17.49 -3.44
N VAL A 449 -17.37 16.64 -3.57
CA VAL A 449 -17.31 15.66 -4.65
C VAL A 449 -18.48 14.69 -4.55
N TYR A 450 -18.77 14.16 -3.36
CA TYR A 450 -19.89 13.26 -3.14
C TYR A 450 -21.22 13.93 -3.52
N LYS A 451 -21.45 15.19 -3.16
CA LYS A 451 -22.63 15.96 -3.56
C LYS A 451 -22.76 16.09 -5.07
N ASN A 452 -21.65 16.26 -5.78
CA ASN A 452 -21.64 16.46 -7.23
C ASN A 452 -21.75 15.15 -8.03
N THR A 453 -21.16 14.06 -7.55
CA THR A 453 -21.01 12.81 -8.32
C THR A 453 -21.85 11.65 -7.78
N GLY A 454 -22.23 11.71 -6.50
CA GLY A 454 -22.83 10.61 -5.75
C GLY A 454 -21.82 9.51 -5.37
N LYS A 455 -20.51 9.76 -5.48
CA LYS A 455 -19.46 8.76 -5.28
C LYS A 455 -18.30 9.30 -4.42
N LEU A 456 -17.65 8.40 -3.69
CA LEU A 456 -16.35 8.64 -3.08
C LEU A 456 -15.25 8.07 -3.99
N MET A 457 -14.13 8.77 -4.06
CA MET A 457 -13.05 8.49 -5.01
C MET A 457 -11.83 7.92 -4.30
N GLU A 458 -10.97 7.26 -5.05
CA GLU A 458 -9.65 6.81 -4.60
C GLU A 458 -8.77 7.98 -4.12
N LYS A 459 -8.71 9.06 -4.91
CA LYS A 459 -7.89 10.25 -4.65
C LYS A 459 -8.58 11.55 -5.09
N TYR A 460 -8.12 12.67 -4.54
CA TYR A 460 -8.76 13.99 -4.69
C TYR A 460 -7.76 15.08 -5.07
N ASN A 461 -8.20 16.08 -5.84
CA ASN A 461 -7.35 17.22 -6.17
C ASN A 461 -7.36 18.19 -4.98
N ALA A 462 -6.19 18.48 -4.43
CA ALA A 462 -6.05 19.34 -3.26
C ALA A 462 -6.01 20.84 -3.61
N LEU A 463 -5.52 21.18 -4.81
CA LEU A 463 -5.37 22.55 -5.30
C LEU A 463 -6.68 23.08 -5.87
N ASP A 464 -7.20 22.38 -6.87
CA ASP A 464 -8.44 22.72 -7.56
C ASP A 464 -9.51 21.72 -7.22
N THR A 465 -10.31 22.11 -6.24
CA THR A 465 -11.35 21.29 -5.65
C THR A 465 -12.56 21.12 -6.60
N GLU A 466 -12.62 21.85 -7.72
CA GLU A 466 -13.66 21.68 -8.73
C GLU A 466 -13.32 20.60 -9.77
N THR A 467 -12.07 20.13 -9.80
CA THR A 467 -11.59 19.12 -10.74
C THR A 467 -11.46 17.74 -10.12
N ILE A 468 -11.67 16.70 -10.93
CA ILE A 468 -11.42 15.31 -10.54
C ILE A 468 -9.91 15.07 -10.58
N ALA A 469 -9.37 14.42 -9.55
CA ALA A 469 -7.97 14.01 -9.55
C ALA A 469 -7.66 12.98 -10.64
N GLY A 470 -6.42 12.99 -11.13
CA GLY A 470 -5.93 12.09 -12.16
C GLY A 470 -4.45 11.75 -11.96
N GLY A 471 -3.77 11.38 -13.05
CA GLY A 471 -2.35 10.99 -13.03
C GLY A 471 -2.14 9.52 -12.66
N GLY A 472 -0.94 9.02 -12.96
CA GLY A 472 -0.57 7.60 -12.86
C GLY A 472 -1.01 6.77 -14.07
N GLU A 473 -0.99 5.44 -13.89
CA GLU A 473 -1.16 4.46 -14.98
C GLU A 473 -2.62 4.11 -15.29
N TYR A 474 -3.58 4.52 -14.45
CA TYR A 474 -4.99 4.16 -14.60
C TYR A 474 -5.95 5.29 -14.18
N PRO A 475 -7.22 5.27 -14.66
CA PRO A 475 -8.23 6.25 -14.28
C PRO A 475 -8.56 6.21 -12.77
N ASN A 476 -9.04 7.32 -12.22
CA ASN A 476 -9.47 7.40 -10.82
C ASN A 476 -10.58 6.38 -10.52
N GLN A 477 -10.46 5.65 -9.39
CA GLN A 477 -11.39 4.58 -9.04
C GLN A 477 -12.53 5.05 -8.13
N ASP A 478 -13.69 4.39 -8.30
CA ASP A 478 -14.90 4.62 -7.51
C ASP A 478 -14.95 3.66 -6.30
N GLY A 479 -15.37 4.15 -5.13
CA GLY A 479 -15.59 3.33 -3.95
C GLY A 479 -15.55 4.16 -2.67
N PHE A 480 -14.42 4.52 -2.10
CA PHE A 480 -13.16 3.77 -2.11
C PHE A 480 -12.78 3.49 -0.66
N GLY A 481 -12.40 2.26 -0.33
CA GLY A 481 -12.33 1.73 1.03
C GLY A 481 -11.62 2.64 2.04
N TRP A 482 -10.41 3.13 1.72
CA TRP A 482 -9.69 4.03 2.62
C TRP A 482 -10.34 5.41 2.78
N THR A 483 -11.09 5.89 1.78
CA THR A 483 -11.65 7.26 1.73
C THR A 483 -12.86 7.24 2.61
N ASN A 484 -13.67 6.19 2.45
CA ASN A 484 -14.80 5.86 3.29
C ASN A 484 -14.36 5.76 4.75
N GLY A 485 -13.30 4.99 5.02
CA GLY A 485 -12.86 4.75 6.39
C GLY A 485 -12.25 5.97 7.07
N VAL A 486 -11.38 6.71 6.38
CA VAL A 486 -10.79 7.95 6.89
C VAL A 486 -11.85 9.03 7.06
N TYR A 487 -12.80 9.18 6.13
CA TYR A 487 -13.87 10.16 6.26
C TYR A 487 -14.71 9.90 7.52
N LEU A 488 -15.20 8.66 7.72
CA LEU A 488 -15.97 8.32 8.91
C LEU A 488 -15.18 8.55 10.20
N GLN A 489 -13.91 8.11 10.23
CA GLN A 489 -13.07 8.26 11.41
C GLN A 489 -12.81 9.74 11.75
N LEU A 490 -12.59 10.59 10.75
CA LEU A 490 -12.40 12.03 10.93
C LEU A 490 -13.69 12.74 11.36
N GLN A 491 -14.87 12.29 10.94
CA GLN A 491 -16.15 12.87 11.36
C GLN A 491 -16.48 12.57 12.83
N GLN A 492 -15.88 11.53 13.42
CA GLN A 492 -16.09 11.16 14.83
C GLN A 492 -15.15 11.86 15.82
N ASN A 493 -14.03 12.40 15.34
CA ASN A 493 -13.07 13.14 16.16
C ASN A 493 -13.30 14.63 15.98
#